data_AF-A0A2V8SQS4-F1
#
_entry.id   AF-A0A2V8SQS4-F1
#
_cell.length_a   1.000
_cell.length_b   1.000
_cell.length_c   1.000
_cell.angle_alpha   90.00
_cell.angle_beta   90.00
_cell.angle_gamma   90.00
#
_symmetry.space_group_name_H-M   'P 1'
#
loop_
_entity.id
_entity.type
_entity.pdbx_description
1 polymer ?
#
loop_
_entity_poly.entity_id
_entity_poly.type
_entity_poly.pdbx_seq_one_letter_code
_entity_poly.pdbx_strand_id
1 'polypeptide(L)'
;MQIITAETANGPISIEAEDGRKLVLAIEDSGIDILHRCGGNARCTTCRVEILSGDPGPIGDPEKAILATKTDLGDHTRLSCQVRVMDNLHVRVINQASVKGLDPGPRPEDG
;
A
#
# COMPACT_ATOMS: atom_id res chain seq x y z
N MET A 1 -8.63 10.88 -12.01
CA MET A 1 -7.20 10.83 -11.69
C MET A 1 -7.02 11.46 -10.34
N GLN A 2 -6.36 10.76 -9.43
CA GLN A 2 -6.08 11.18 -8.06
C GLN A 2 -4.58 11.33 -7.87
N ILE A 3 -4.19 12.16 -6.92
CA ILE A 3 -2.82 12.39 -6.52
C ILE A 3 -2.53 11.62 -5.25
N ILE A 4 -1.52 10.75 -5.31
CA ILE A 4 -1.02 9.98 -4.18
C ILE A 4 0.36 10.50 -3.81
N THR A 5 0.49 11.08 -2.63
CA THR A 5 1.78 11.44 -2.05
C THR A 5 2.28 10.26 -1.23
N ALA A 6 3.38 9.63 -1.65
CA ALA A 6 3.99 8.51 -0.97
C ALA A 6 5.29 8.94 -0.26
N GLU A 7 5.31 8.93 1.07
CA GLU A 7 6.53 9.08 1.87
C GLU A 7 7.35 7.79 1.78
N THR A 8 8.53 7.88 1.15
CA THR A 8 9.47 6.76 0.99
C THR A 8 10.75 6.97 1.81
N ALA A 9 11.66 6.00 1.79
CA ALA A 9 12.95 6.15 2.46
C ALA A 9 13.84 7.22 1.81
N ASN A 10 13.59 7.54 0.54
CA ASN A 10 14.33 8.54 -0.23
C ASN A 10 13.61 9.92 -0.27
N GLY A 11 12.50 10.06 0.46
CA GLY A 11 11.66 11.26 0.49
C GLY A 11 10.27 11.06 -0.13
N PRO A 12 9.43 12.10 -0.15
CA PRO A 12 8.09 12.05 -0.70
C PRO A 12 8.10 12.01 -2.24
N ILE A 13 7.22 11.19 -2.81
CA ILE A 13 7.00 11.07 -4.25
C ILE A 13 5.52 11.31 -4.54
N SER A 14 5.21 12.15 -5.52
CA SER A 14 3.85 12.37 -6.00
C SER A 14 3.55 11.47 -7.17
N ILE A 15 2.42 10.78 -7.11
CA ILE A 15 2.00 9.75 -8.08
C ILE A 15 0.63 10.11 -8.60
N GLU A 16 0.46 10.08 -9.92
CA GLU A 16 -0.86 10.19 -10.55
C GLU A 16 -1.45 8.80 -10.73
N ALA A 17 -2.58 8.55 -10.07
CA ALA A 17 -3.27 7.26 -10.09
C ALA A 17 -4.66 7.38 -10.70
N GLU A 18 -5.07 6.37 -11.46
CA GLU A 18 -6.42 6.26 -11.99
C GLU A 18 -7.41 5.86 -10.88
N ASP A 19 -8.63 6.37 -10.98
CA ASP A 19 -9.71 6.00 -10.06
C ASP A 19 -9.98 4.49 -10.13
N GLY A 20 -10.13 3.85 -8.96
CA GLY A 20 -10.35 2.42 -8.82
C GLY A 20 -9.10 1.54 -8.87
N ARG A 21 -7.94 2.09 -9.29
CA ARG A 21 -6.66 1.38 -9.34
C ARG A 21 -6.21 0.98 -7.94
N LYS A 22 -5.56 -0.19 -7.80
CA LYS A 22 -4.99 -0.60 -6.51
C LYS A 22 -3.83 0.32 -6.11
N LEU A 23 -3.84 0.79 -4.87
CA LEU A 23 -2.82 1.70 -4.34
C LEU A 23 -1.42 1.08 -4.42
N VAL A 24 -1.29 -0.23 -4.16
CA VAL A 24 0.01 -0.93 -4.31
C VAL A 24 0.58 -0.84 -5.71
N LEU A 25 -0.26 -0.92 -6.75
CA LEU A 25 0.18 -0.85 -8.15
C LEU A 25 0.58 0.56 -8.51
N ALA A 26 -0.18 1.57 -8.08
CA ALA A 26 0.20 2.97 -8.27
C ALA A 26 1.57 3.27 -7.66
N ILE A 27 1.83 2.78 -6.44
CA ILE A 27 3.13 2.92 -5.74
C ILE A 27 4.24 2.16 -6.48
N GLU A 28 4.00 0.91 -6.86
CA GLU A 28 5.00 0.09 -7.56
C GLU A 28 5.37 0.68 -8.94
N ASP A 29 4.37 1.14 -9.70
CA ASP A 29 4.56 1.73 -11.02
C ASP A 29 5.25 3.09 -10.99
N SER A 30 5.23 3.78 -9.85
CA SER A 30 6.01 5.00 -9.65
C SER A 30 7.48 4.73 -9.29
N GLY A 31 7.93 3.48 -9.34
CA GLY A 31 9.30 3.07 -9.03
C GLY A 31 9.58 2.89 -7.54
N ILE A 32 8.55 2.84 -6.70
CA ILE A 32 8.70 2.58 -5.27
C ILE A 32 8.56 1.07 -5.05
N ASP A 33 9.62 0.44 -4.56
CA ASP A 33 9.69 -1.00 -4.35
C ASP A 33 8.92 -1.50 -3.10
N ILE A 34 7.64 -1.14 -3.00
CA ILE A 34 6.78 -1.64 -1.92
C ILE A 34 6.69 -3.17 -1.93
N LEU A 35 6.80 -3.82 -0.77
CA LEU A 35 6.73 -5.28 -0.69
C LEU A 35 5.31 -5.82 -0.90
N HIS A 36 5.14 -6.81 -1.77
CA HIS A 36 3.85 -7.44 -2.05
C HIS A 36 3.95 -8.98 -2.14
N ARG A 37 4.60 -9.61 -1.16
CA ARG A 37 4.98 -11.04 -1.18
C ARG A 37 3.85 -12.05 -1.46
N CYS A 38 2.59 -11.70 -1.21
CA CYS A 38 1.46 -12.58 -1.50
C CYS A 38 0.75 -12.31 -2.83
N GLY A 39 1.26 -11.39 -3.67
CA GLY A 39 0.61 -10.97 -4.90
C GLY A 39 -0.70 -10.21 -4.68
N GLY A 40 -0.84 -9.49 -3.57
CA GLY A 40 -2.02 -8.66 -3.30
C GLY A 40 -3.28 -9.40 -2.82
N ASN A 41 -3.14 -10.62 -2.32
CA ASN A 41 -4.28 -11.46 -1.89
C ASN A 41 -4.67 -11.33 -0.40
N ALA A 42 -4.26 -10.26 0.29
CA ALA A 42 -4.45 -10.10 1.75
C ALA A 42 -3.96 -11.28 2.62
N ARG A 43 -3.03 -12.11 2.11
CA ARG A 43 -2.46 -13.26 2.84
C ARG A 43 -1.14 -12.93 3.54
N CYS A 44 -0.55 -11.79 3.22
CA CYS A 44 0.61 -11.25 3.93
C CYS A 44 0.27 -9.86 4.47
N THR A 45 1.23 -9.26 5.17
CA THR A 45 1.14 -7.86 5.63
C THR A 45 2.33 -7.04 5.15
N THR A 46 2.98 -7.41 4.05
CA THR A 46 4.14 -6.64 3.60
C THR A 46 3.75 -5.39 2.83
N CYS A 47 2.58 -5.36 2.17
CA CYS A 47 2.07 -4.19 1.42
C CYS A 47 1.57 -3.05 2.33
N ARG A 48 2.06 -2.99 3.58
CA ARG A 48 1.61 -2.06 4.62
C ARG A 48 1.99 -0.62 4.27
N VAL A 49 1.00 0.24 4.37
CA VAL A 49 1.14 1.70 4.32
C VAL A 49 0.43 2.30 5.53
N GLU A 50 0.91 3.45 5.97
CA GLU A 50 0.22 4.27 6.96
C GLU A 50 -0.46 5.44 6.25
N ILE A 51 -1.74 5.65 6.51
CA ILE A 51 -2.49 6.76 5.94
C ILE A 51 -2.22 8.01 6.79
N LEU A 52 -1.59 9.01 6.19
CA LEU A 52 -1.31 10.31 6.80
C LEU A 52 -2.45 11.31 6.54
N SER A 53 -3.07 11.23 5.36
CA SER A 53 -4.22 12.06 4.97
C SER A 53 -5.01 11.42 3.83
N GLY A 54 -6.26 11.85 3.66
CA GLY A 54 -7.20 11.34 2.64
C GLY A 54 -8.04 10.15 3.11
N ASP A 55 -9.04 9.78 2.31
CA ASP A 55 -9.93 8.65 2.59
C ASP A 55 -9.52 7.40 1.80
N PRO A 56 -8.94 6.37 2.44
CA PRO A 56 -8.56 5.11 1.79
C PRO A 56 -9.76 4.19 1.51
N GLY A 57 -10.99 4.66 1.74
CA GLY A 57 -12.21 3.87 1.71
C GLY A 57 -12.32 2.88 2.88
N PRO A 58 -13.38 2.06 2.91
CA PRO A 58 -13.63 1.11 3.97
C PRO A 58 -12.55 0.00 4.02
N ILE A 59 -12.31 -0.53 5.21
CA ILE A 59 -11.49 -1.73 5.40
C ILE A 59 -12.32 -2.99 5.11
N GLY A 60 -11.84 -3.84 4.21
CA GLY A 60 -12.51 -5.11 3.91
C GLY A 60 -12.25 -6.19 4.96
N ASP A 61 -13.13 -7.19 5.05
CA ASP A 61 -12.96 -8.35 5.93
C ASP A 61 -11.61 -9.08 5.81
N PRO A 62 -11.08 -9.39 4.60
CA PRO A 62 -9.79 -10.08 4.49
C PRO A 62 -8.63 -9.23 5.00
N GLU A 63 -8.65 -7.92 4.74
CA GLU A 63 -7.67 -6.96 5.25
C GLU A 63 -7.74 -6.90 6.79
N LYS A 64 -8.93 -6.75 7.35
CA LYS A 64 -9.16 -6.70 8.79
C LYS A 64 -8.69 -7.98 9.49
N ALA A 65 -9.01 -9.14 8.91
CA ALA A 65 -8.65 -10.44 9.48
C ALA A 65 -7.12 -10.63 9.57
N ILE A 66 -6.38 -10.31 8.51
CA ILE A 66 -4.92 -10.47 8.53
C ILE A 66 -4.24 -9.40 9.39
N LEU A 67 -4.76 -8.17 9.43
CA LEU A 67 -4.23 -7.12 10.30
C LEU A 67 -4.46 -7.47 11.78
N ALA A 68 -5.60 -8.05 12.15
CA ALA A 68 -5.86 -8.50 13.53
C ALA A 68 -4.86 -9.54 14.04
N THR A 69 -4.13 -10.23 13.16
CA THR A 69 -3.04 -11.16 13.56
C THR A 69 -1.74 -10.47 13.96
N LYS A 70 -1.65 -9.14 13.80
CA LYS A 70 -0.45 -8.35 14.08
C LYS A 70 -0.69 -7.43 15.26
N THR A 71 0.25 -7.45 16.20
CA THR A 71 0.23 -6.62 17.42
C THR A 71 0.98 -5.29 17.27
N ASP A 72 1.71 -5.12 16.16
CA ASP A 72 2.56 -3.96 15.86
C ASP A 72 2.00 -3.18 14.65
N LEU A 73 0.74 -2.76 14.77
CA LEU A 73 0.07 -1.94 13.76
C LEU A 73 -0.28 -0.58 14.37
N GLY A 74 0.09 0.50 13.71
CA GLY A 74 -0.41 1.84 14.06
C GLY A 74 -1.88 1.99 13.66
N ASP A 75 -2.61 2.88 14.33
CA ASP A 75 -4.05 3.14 14.16
C ASP A 75 -4.48 3.41 12.70
N HIS A 76 -3.59 3.95 11.86
CA HIS A 76 -3.87 4.27 10.45
C HIS A 76 -3.20 3.32 9.45
N THR A 77 -2.85 2.10 9.89
CA THR A 77 -2.24 1.11 9.01
C THR A 77 -3.27 0.50 8.07
N ARG A 78 -2.99 0.55 6.76
CA ARG A 78 -3.76 -0.12 5.71
C ARG A 78 -2.87 -1.02 4.87
N LEU A 79 -3.48 -2.01 4.23
CA LEU A 79 -2.84 -2.79 3.18
C LEU A 79 -3.08 -2.09 1.85
N SER A 80 -2.03 -1.46 1.29
CA SER A 80 -2.12 -0.77 -0.01
C SER A 80 -2.63 -1.69 -1.13
N CYS A 81 -2.42 -2.99 -1.01
CA CYS A 81 -2.92 -3.98 -1.96
C CYS A 81 -4.43 -4.24 -1.89
N GLN A 82 -5.12 -3.72 -0.87
CA GLN A 82 -6.58 -3.79 -0.69
C GLN A 82 -7.26 -2.42 -0.81
N VAL A 83 -6.49 -1.34 -0.87
CA VAL A 83 -7.00 0.03 -1.06
C VAL A 83 -7.17 0.29 -2.55
N ARG A 84 -8.37 0.74 -2.93
CA ARG A 84 -8.65 1.31 -4.25
C ARG A 84 -8.54 2.83 -4.16
N VAL A 85 -7.80 3.42 -5.10
CA VAL A 85 -7.63 4.86 -5.15
C VAL A 85 -8.93 5.50 -5.64
N MET A 86 -9.63 6.20 -4.75
CA MET A 86 -10.87 6.94 -5.07
C MET A 86 -10.79 8.42 -4.68
N ASP A 87 -9.77 8.79 -3.93
CA ASP A 87 -9.52 10.15 -3.45
C ASP A 87 -8.01 10.40 -3.42
N ASN A 88 -7.60 11.64 -3.16
CA ASN A 88 -6.20 11.99 -2.99
C ASN A 88 -5.71 11.43 -1.65
N LEU A 89 -4.60 10.71 -1.67
CA LEU A 89 -4.06 10.08 -0.46
C LEU A 89 -2.65 10.58 -0.17
N HIS A 90 -2.37 10.81 1.11
CA HIS A 90 -1.00 10.94 1.60
C HIS A 90 -0.69 9.73 2.45
N VAL A 91 0.27 8.92 2.01
CA VAL A 91 0.59 7.65 2.64
C VAL A 91 2.08 7.52 2.91
N ARG A 92 2.43 6.76 3.94
CA ARG A 92 3.82 6.39 4.23
C ARG A 92 4.05 4.92 3.91
N VAL A 93 5.07 4.65 3.11
CA VAL A 93 5.42 3.29 2.67
C VAL A 93 6.31 2.62 3.71
N ILE A 94 5.72 1.72 4.51
CA ILE A 94 6.38 1.12 5.67
C ILE A 94 7.44 0.08 5.27
N ASN A 95 7.16 -0.71 4.22
CA ASN A 95 8.02 -1.82 3.81
C ASN A 95 8.46 -1.69 2.36
N GLN A 96 9.66 -1.17 2.16
CA GLN A 96 10.36 -1.12 0.88
C GLN A 96 11.35 -2.30 0.78
N ALA A 97 11.37 -2.98 -0.36
CA ALA A 97 12.24 -4.09 -0.71
C ALA A 97 13.71 -3.70 -0.60
N SER A 98 14.09 -2.55 -1.16
CA SER A 98 15.43 -1.97 -1.15
C SER A 98 15.92 -1.70 0.28
N VAL A 99 15.02 -1.27 1.17
CA VAL A 99 15.33 -1.00 2.58
C VAL A 99 15.49 -2.30 3.38
N LYS A 100 14.68 -3.32 3.09
CA LYS A 100 14.72 -4.59 3.82
C LYS A 100 15.68 -5.62 3.22
N GLY A 101 16.23 -5.38 2.03
CA GLY A 101 17.05 -6.34 1.29
C GLY A 101 16.27 -7.61 0.94
N LEU A 102 14.98 -7.48 0.64
CA LEU A 102 14.07 -8.60 0.36
C LEU A 102 13.57 -8.56 -1.07
N ASP A 103 13.22 -9.73 -1.61
CA ASP A 103 12.47 -9.81 -2.87
C ASP A 103 11.03 -9.26 -2.67
N PRO A 104 10.54 -8.38 -3.55
CA PRO A 104 9.20 -7.80 -3.44
C PRO A 104 8.07 -8.83 -3.59
N GLY A 105 8.34 -9.95 -4.28
CA GLY A 105 7.38 -11.02 -4.56
C GLY A 105 6.66 -10.84 -5.89
N PRO A 106 5.64 -11.68 -6.18
CA PRO A 106 4.89 -11.58 -7.42
C PRO A 106 4.10 -10.27 -7.45
N ARG A 107 4.06 -9.62 -8.61
CA ARG A 107 3.27 -8.40 -8.84
C ARG A 107 1.79 -8.67 -8.56
N PRO A 108 1.09 -7.79 -7.82
CA PRO A 108 -0.33 -7.93 -7.57
C PRO A 108 -1.17 -7.91 -8.85
N GLU A 109 -2.21 -8.74 -8.89
CA GLU A 109 -3.22 -8.66 -9.95
C GLU A 109 -4.18 -7.51 -9.65
N ASP A 110 -4.66 -6.78 -10.66
CA ASP A 110 -5.60 -5.65 -10.47
C ASP A 110 -7.06 -6.10 -10.24
N GLY A 111 -7.34 -7.40 -10.49
CA GLY A 111 -8.65 -8.04 -10.36
C GLY A 111 -9.38 -7.84 -9.04
#